data_AF-A0A256F8V1-F1
#
_entry.id   AF-A0A256F8V1-F1
#
_cell.length_a   1.000
_cell.length_b   1.000
_cell.length_c   1.000
_cell.angle_alpha   90.00
_cell.angle_beta   90.00
_cell.angle_gamma   90.00
#
_symmetry.space_group_name_H-M   'P 1'
#
loop_
_entity.id
_entity.type
_entity.pdbx_description
1 polymer ?
#
loop_
_entity_poly.entity_id
_entity_poly.type
_entity_poly.pdbx_seq_one_letter_code
_entity_poly.pdbx_strand_id
1 'polypeptide(L)'
;MQPKHILITIQVHNKLVDFPNDKVDDFTEKLFKFYSRSARYQTKQGVTFELTFSQYIDKFTNNQLNSLARSYLRGKIEGRQRSDFKLVLSWASRQDKLNGVMNDATAIICGQKESMQNCRYLPGEERSEKTRKRMAAKKLGKKRPESVRTKISETKTGQKYDETHCANISAGLKGKPKSAESNAKRAAAAKARWAAAREAKTFTQSEAHK
;
A
#
# COMPACT_ATOMS: atom_id res chain seq x y z
N MET A 1 -9.68 -44.07 -1.07
CA MET A 1 -8.93 -42.79 -1.12
C MET A 1 -7.71 -42.97 -2.01
N GLN A 2 -7.32 -41.96 -2.79
CA GLN A 2 -6.08 -42.02 -3.60
C GLN A 2 -4.85 -42.05 -2.68
N PRO A 3 -3.80 -42.83 -2.98
CA PRO A 3 -2.62 -42.99 -2.09
C PRO A 3 -1.94 -41.65 -1.75
N LYS A 4 -1.97 -40.68 -2.67
CA LYS A 4 -1.46 -39.32 -2.43
C LYS A 4 -2.21 -38.57 -1.33
N HIS A 5 -3.51 -38.81 -1.18
CA HIS A 5 -4.32 -38.17 -0.13
C HIS A 5 -3.90 -38.64 1.26
N ILE A 6 -3.69 -39.94 1.42
CA ILE A 6 -3.29 -40.56 2.69
C ILE A 6 -1.97 -39.99 3.18
N LEU A 7 -0.97 -39.87 2.30
CA LEU A 7 0.33 -39.28 2.63
C LEU A 7 0.21 -37.83 3.14
N ILE A 8 -0.69 -37.03 2.54
CA ILE A 8 -0.90 -35.64 2.95
C ILE A 8 -1.63 -35.57 4.30
N THR A 9 -2.64 -36.41 4.52
CA THR A 9 -3.30 -36.50 5.84
C THR A 9 -2.29 -36.86 6.92
N ILE A 10 -1.40 -37.83 6.67
CA ILE A 10 -0.33 -38.20 7.62
C ILE A 10 0.62 -37.03 7.85
N GLN A 11 1.03 -36.33 6.79
CA GLN A 11 1.89 -35.14 6.89
C GLN A 11 1.26 -34.03 7.76
N VAL A 12 -0.04 -33.76 7.57
CA VAL A 12 -0.78 -32.80 8.39
C VAL A 12 -0.85 -33.30 9.83
N HIS A 13 -1.20 -34.56 10.04
CA HIS A 13 -1.31 -35.17 11.37
C HIS A 13 0.00 -35.05 12.16
N ASN A 14 1.14 -35.38 11.55
CA ASN A 14 2.46 -35.34 12.18
C ASN A 14 2.88 -33.93 12.63
N LYS A 15 2.29 -32.87 12.06
CA LYS A 15 2.54 -31.48 12.46
C LYS A 15 1.60 -30.98 13.56
N LEU A 16 0.52 -31.72 13.85
CA LEU A 16 -0.49 -31.34 14.83
C LEU A 16 -0.19 -31.95 16.20
N VAL A 17 -0.53 -31.20 17.23
CA VAL A 17 -0.39 -31.60 18.64
C VAL A 17 -1.79 -31.65 19.24
N ASP A 18 -2.13 -32.78 19.87
CA ASP A 18 -3.41 -33.04 20.54
C ASP A 18 -4.66 -32.78 19.66
N PHE A 19 -4.55 -33.04 18.36
CA PHE A 19 -5.66 -32.85 17.43
C PHE A 19 -6.45 -34.16 17.24
N PRO A 20 -7.79 -34.16 17.33
CA PRO A 20 -8.59 -35.37 17.19
C PRO A 20 -8.41 -36.05 15.83
N ASN A 21 -8.07 -37.35 15.84
CA ASN A 21 -7.79 -38.13 14.64
C ASN A 21 -8.98 -38.17 13.68
N ASP A 22 -10.20 -38.24 14.20
CA ASP A 22 -11.45 -38.25 13.43
C ASP A 22 -11.71 -36.93 12.68
N LYS A 23 -10.99 -35.85 13.03
CA LYS A 23 -11.13 -34.53 12.41
C LYS A 23 -10.01 -34.18 11.44
N VAL A 24 -8.96 -35.01 11.34
CA VAL A 24 -7.77 -34.67 10.53
C VAL A 24 -8.12 -34.57 9.05
N ASP A 25 -8.95 -35.48 8.53
CA ASP A 25 -9.36 -35.46 7.14
C ASP A 25 -10.18 -34.20 6.81
N ASP A 26 -11.19 -33.87 7.62
CA ASP A 26 -12.00 -32.67 7.42
C ASP A 26 -11.16 -31.38 7.51
N PHE A 27 -10.20 -31.34 8.43
CA PHE A 27 -9.27 -30.21 8.54
C PHE A 27 -8.32 -30.13 7.33
N THR A 28 -7.84 -31.26 6.84
CA THR A 28 -7.00 -31.35 5.64
C THR A 28 -7.77 -30.88 4.40
N GLU A 29 -9.03 -31.28 4.24
CA GLU A 29 -9.91 -30.79 3.18
C GLU A 29 -10.11 -29.26 3.29
N LYS A 30 -10.24 -28.74 4.52
CA LYS A 30 -10.32 -27.30 4.76
C LYS A 30 -9.06 -26.56 4.32
N LEU A 31 -7.88 -27.09 4.61
CA LEU A 31 -6.60 -26.54 4.15
C LEU A 31 -6.48 -26.60 2.64
N PHE A 32 -6.92 -27.69 2.01
CA PHE A 32 -6.97 -27.81 0.55
C PHE A 32 -7.86 -26.72 -0.08
N LYS A 33 -9.02 -26.43 0.53
CA LYS A 33 -9.86 -25.30 0.11
C LYS A 33 -9.15 -23.94 0.21
N PHE A 34 -8.24 -23.74 1.17
CA PHE A 34 -7.43 -22.50 1.23
C PHE A 34 -6.33 -22.48 0.16
N TYR A 35 -5.66 -23.61 -0.05
CA TYR A 35 -4.67 -23.79 -1.12
C TYR A 35 -5.29 -23.48 -2.48
N SER A 36 -6.41 -24.12 -2.84
CA SER A 36 -7.09 -23.93 -4.13
C SER A 36 -7.57 -22.49 -4.34
N ARG A 37 -8.03 -21.83 -3.27
CA ARG A 37 -8.37 -20.39 -3.31
C ARG A 37 -7.14 -19.53 -3.62
N SER A 38 -6.00 -19.85 -3.01
CA SER A 38 -4.74 -19.13 -3.21
C SER A 38 -4.20 -19.36 -4.63
N ALA A 39 -4.15 -20.60 -5.10
CA ALA A 39 -3.75 -20.95 -6.45
C ALA A 39 -4.55 -20.18 -7.50
N ARG A 40 -5.89 -20.21 -7.41
CA ARG A 40 -6.78 -19.46 -8.30
C ARG A 40 -6.56 -17.94 -8.25
N TYR A 41 -6.29 -17.39 -7.06
CA TYR A 41 -6.00 -15.98 -6.92
C TYR A 41 -4.71 -15.60 -7.65
N GLN A 42 -3.63 -16.37 -7.45
CA GLN A 42 -2.32 -16.10 -8.04
C GLN A 42 -2.37 -16.25 -9.57
N THR A 43 -2.97 -17.33 -10.09
CA THR A 43 -3.12 -17.52 -11.54
C THR A 43 -3.95 -16.40 -12.18
N LYS A 44 -5.01 -15.92 -11.51
CA LYS A 44 -5.78 -14.74 -11.96
C LYS A 44 -4.94 -13.46 -12.01
N GLN A 45 -3.88 -13.35 -11.22
CA GLN A 45 -2.92 -12.23 -11.28
C GLN A 45 -1.82 -12.43 -12.33
N GLY A 46 -1.84 -13.51 -13.11
CA GLY A 46 -0.83 -13.83 -14.12
C GLY A 46 0.44 -14.49 -13.55
N VAL A 47 0.38 -15.04 -12.34
CA VAL A 47 1.49 -15.78 -11.71
C VAL A 47 1.47 -17.24 -12.16
N THR A 48 2.64 -17.76 -12.54
CA THR A 48 2.83 -19.21 -12.77
C THR A 48 2.86 -19.92 -11.42
N PHE A 49 1.89 -20.79 -11.16
CA PHE A 49 1.70 -21.43 -9.86
C PHE A 49 2.09 -22.91 -9.92
N GLU A 50 3.27 -23.23 -9.40
CA GLU A 50 3.87 -24.58 -9.42
C GLU A 50 3.94 -25.22 -8.02
N LEU A 51 3.56 -24.48 -6.98
CA LEU A 51 3.52 -24.98 -5.62
C LEU A 51 2.47 -26.08 -5.48
N THR A 52 2.87 -27.30 -5.08
CA THR A 52 1.94 -28.40 -4.81
C THR A 52 1.26 -28.28 -3.44
N PHE A 53 0.19 -29.04 -3.20
CA PHE A 53 -0.49 -28.98 -1.90
C PHE A 53 0.39 -29.51 -0.74
N SER A 54 1.20 -30.55 -0.97
CA SER A 54 2.13 -31.06 0.06
C SER A 54 3.18 -30.02 0.43
N GLN A 55 3.81 -29.38 -0.56
CA GLN A 55 4.74 -28.26 -0.35
C GLN A 55 4.07 -27.07 0.37
N TYR A 56 2.81 -26.79 0.03
CA TYR A 56 2.02 -25.76 0.73
C TYR A 56 1.84 -26.08 2.22
N ILE A 57 1.60 -27.35 2.59
CA ILE A 57 1.57 -27.78 4.00
C ILE A 57 2.94 -27.63 4.65
N ASP A 58 4.03 -27.88 3.92
CA ASP A 58 5.38 -27.69 4.42
C ASP A 58 5.71 -26.24 4.78
N LYS A 59 5.08 -25.27 4.10
CA LYS A 59 5.24 -23.84 4.42
C LYS A 59 4.62 -23.41 5.75
N PHE A 60 3.74 -24.21 6.35
CA PHE A 60 3.26 -23.91 7.69
C PHE A 60 4.28 -24.35 8.73
N THR A 61 4.61 -23.43 9.64
CA THR A 61 5.25 -23.81 10.89
C THR A 61 4.27 -24.61 11.76
N ASN A 62 4.78 -25.48 12.63
CA ASN A 62 3.93 -26.28 13.53
C ASN A 62 3.03 -25.36 14.38
N ASN A 63 3.55 -24.23 14.86
CA ASN A 63 2.78 -23.26 15.63
C ASN A 63 1.64 -22.63 14.83
N GLN A 64 1.89 -22.26 13.57
CA GLN A 64 0.86 -21.72 12.68
C GLN A 64 -0.25 -22.75 12.42
N LEU A 65 0.13 -23.99 12.10
CA LEU A 65 -0.82 -25.06 11.79
C LEU A 65 -1.67 -25.44 13.01
N ASN A 66 -1.05 -25.62 14.18
CA ASN A 66 -1.75 -25.89 15.45
C ASN A 66 -2.65 -24.72 15.86
N SER A 67 -2.24 -23.49 15.59
CA SER A 67 -3.09 -22.32 15.83
C SER A 67 -4.34 -22.34 14.93
N LEU A 68 -4.18 -22.70 13.64
CA LEU A 68 -5.31 -22.86 12.71
C LEU A 68 -6.21 -24.01 13.10
N ALA A 69 -5.64 -25.16 13.48
CA ALA A 69 -6.35 -26.35 13.94
C ALA A 69 -7.22 -26.05 15.17
N ARG A 70 -6.68 -25.34 16.17
CA ARG A 70 -7.47 -24.86 17.32
C ARG A 70 -8.61 -23.92 16.92
N SER A 71 -8.38 -23.09 15.90
CA SER A 71 -9.44 -22.21 15.37
C SER A 71 -10.51 -22.99 14.61
N TYR A 72 -10.14 -24.09 13.95
CA TYR A 72 -11.04 -25.02 13.28
C TYR A 72 -11.95 -25.74 14.28
N LEU A 73 -11.38 -26.35 15.32
CA LEU A 73 -12.15 -27.05 16.37
C LEU A 73 -13.16 -26.13 17.07
N ARG A 74 -12.84 -24.84 17.22
CA ARG A 74 -13.74 -23.83 17.79
C ARG A 74 -14.79 -23.30 16.81
N GLY A 75 -14.80 -23.75 15.55
CA GLY A 75 -15.67 -23.22 14.50
C GLY A 75 -15.36 -21.78 14.06
N LYS A 76 -14.19 -21.24 14.44
CA LYS A 76 -13.80 -19.83 14.23
C LYS A 76 -12.80 -19.62 13.09
N ILE A 77 -12.45 -20.67 12.35
CA ILE A 77 -11.39 -20.59 11.33
C ILE A 77 -11.68 -19.57 10.22
N GLU A 78 -12.93 -19.47 9.76
CA GLU A 78 -13.32 -18.48 8.74
C GLU A 78 -13.27 -17.05 9.30
N GLY A 79 -13.70 -16.84 10.55
CA GLY A 79 -13.58 -15.54 11.21
C GLY A 79 -12.13 -15.09 11.35
N ARG A 80 -11.23 -16.01 11.71
CA ARG A 80 -9.79 -15.75 11.72
C ARG A 80 -9.25 -15.42 10.34
N GLN A 81 -9.67 -16.15 9.30
CA GLN A 81 -9.22 -15.90 7.93
C GLN A 81 -9.78 -14.58 7.33
N ARG A 82 -10.75 -13.97 7.99
CA ARG A 82 -11.26 -12.61 7.68
C ARG A 82 -10.59 -11.51 8.49
N SER A 83 -9.84 -11.84 9.54
CA SER A 83 -9.19 -10.86 10.42
C SER A 83 -7.84 -10.40 9.89
N ASP A 84 -7.27 -9.38 10.55
CA ASP A 84 -5.93 -8.85 10.26
C ASP A 84 -4.79 -9.83 10.58
N PHE A 85 -5.08 -10.87 11.37
CA PHE A 85 -4.13 -11.92 11.78
C PHE A 85 -4.26 -13.19 10.94
N LYS A 86 -4.93 -13.10 9.79
CA LYS A 86 -5.03 -14.22 8.86
C LYS A 86 -3.65 -14.60 8.33
N LEU A 87 -3.48 -15.91 8.15
CA LEU A 87 -2.31 -16.48 7.49
C LEU A 87 -2.57 -16.53 5.99
N VAL A 88 -1.63 -16.04 5.20
CA VAL A 88 -1.75 -15.93 3.75
C VAL A 88 -0.55 -16.58 3.07
N LEU A 89 -0.81 -17.12 1.88
CA LEU A 89 0.25 -17.51 0.96
C LEU A 89 0.83 -16.25 0.31
N SER A 90 2.10 -16.00 0.56
CA SER A 90 2.82 -14.83 0.09
C SER A 90 4.14 -15.24 -0.56
N TRP A 91 4.80 -14.25 -1.14
CA TRP A 91 6.17 -14.35 -1.64
C TRP A 91 7.18 -14.20 -0.51
N ALA A 92 8.27 -14.98 -0.59
CA ALA A 92 9.42 -14.87 0.30
C ALA A 92 10.06 -13.49 0.19
N SER A 93 10.26 -13.00 -1.03
CA SER A 93 10.79 -11.67 -1.31
C SER A 93 10.02 -10.93 -2.41
N ARG A 94 10.28 -9.61 -2.52
CA ARG A 94 9.79 -8.79 -3.64
C ARG A 94 10.37 -9.26 -4.97
N GLN A 95 11.61 -9.75 -4.98
CA GLN A 95 12.27 -10.21 -6.19
C GLN A 95 11.59 -11.46 -6.75
N ASP A 96 11.25 -12.42 -5.89
CA ASP A 96 10.54 -13.63 -6.30
C ASP A 96 9.18 -13.30 -6.93
N LYS A 97 8.49 -12.32 -6.35
CA LYS A 97 7.24 -11.82 -6.91
C LYS A 97 7.39 -11.23 -8.31
N LEU A 98 8.50 -10.53 -8.57
CA LEU A 98 8.80 -9.98 -9.89
C LEU A 98 9.12 -11.08 -10.91
N ASN A 99 9.79 -12.15 -10.46
CA ASN A 99 10.06 -13.33 -11.30
C ASN A 99 8.76 -14.05 -11.70
N GLY A 100 7.69 -13.95 -10.90
CA GLY A 100 6.34 -14.35 -11.29
C GLY A 100 6.06 -15.85 -11.25
N VAL A 101 6.99 -16.66 -10.72
CA VAL A 101 6.84 -18.11 -10.55
C VAL A 101 6.75 -18.45 -9.06
N MET A 102 5.56 -18.87 -8.61
CA MET A 102 5.31 -19.28 -7.22
C MET A 102 5.48 -20.79 -7.06
N ASN A 103 6.58 -21.19 -6.44
CA ASN A 103 7.00 -22.57 -6.20
C ASN A 103 7.45 -22.75 -4.74
N ASP A 104 8.03 -23.90 -4.42
CA ASP A 104 8.46 -24.21 -3.06
C ASP A 104 9.51 -23.23 -2.51
N ALA A 105 10.48 -22.80 -3.31
CA ALA A 105 11.54 -21.91 -2.83
C ALA A 105 11.04 -20.47 -2.58
N THR A 106 10.06 -20.04 -3.36
CA THR A 106 9.61 -18.63 -3.41
C THR A 106 8.36 -18.35 -2.59
N ALA A 107 7.61 -19.39 -2.22
CA ALA A 107 6.37 -19.28 -1.47
C ALA A 107 6.58 -19.41 0.04
N ILE A 108 5.88 -18.58 0.81
CA ILE A 108 5.86 -18.64 2.28
C ILE A 108 4.43 -18.49 2.82
N ILE A 109 4.19 -19.03 4.01
CA ILE A 109 2.99 -18.73 4.81
C ILE A 109 3.37 -17.74 5.90
N CYS A 110 2.78 -16.55 5.83
CA CYS A 110 3.03 -15.50 6.81
C CYS A 110 1.74 -14.74 7.16
N GLY A 111 1.83 -13.84 8.15
CA GLY A 111 0.72 -12.95 8.46
C GLY A 111 0.50 -11.91 7.35
N GLN A 112 -0.73 -11.40 7.21
CA GLN A 112 -1.04 -10.38 6.18
C GLN A 112 -0.12 -9.15 6.24
N LYS A 113 0.21 -8.67 7.45
CA LYS A 113 1.10 -7.50 7.63
C LYS A 113 2.51 -7.77 7.09
N GLU A 114 3.04 -8.95 7.36
CA GLU A 114 4.36 -9.39 6.88
C GLU A 114 4.35 -9.58 5.37
N SER A 115 3.30 -10.20 4.81
CA SER A 115 3.11 -10.30 3.36
C SER A 115 3.14 -8.93 2.67
N MET A 116 2.50 -7.91 3.25
CA MET A 116 2.53 -6.54 2.74
C MET A 116 3.94 -5.93 2.77
N GLN A 117 4.75 -6.28 3.77
CA GLN A 117 6.14 -5.84 3.87
C GLN A 117 7.03 -6.55 2.85
N ASN A 118 6.93 -7.88 2.73
CA ASN A 118 7.71 -8.67 1.76
C ASN A 118 7.41 -8.26 0.32
N CYS A 119 6.17 -7.85 0.05
CA CYS A 119 5.75 -7.38 -1.27
C CYS A 119 5.91 -5.88 -1.49
N ARG A 120 6.52 -5.13 -0.57
CA ARG A 120 6.74 -3.69 -0.71
C ARG A 120 7.68 -3.40 -1.87
N TYR A 121 7.44 -2.27 -2.54
CA TYR A 121 8.32 -1.78 -3.61
C TYR A 121 9.72 -1.54 -3.08
N LEU A 122 10.73 -1.96 -3.84
CA LEU A 122 12.13 -1.68 -3.55
C LEU A 122 12.49 -0.24 -3.91
N PRO A 123 13.57 0.33 -3.33
CA PRO A 123 14.11 1.61 -3.78
C PRO A 123 14.42 1.56 -5.29
N GLY A 124 14.03 2.62 -6.02
CA GLY A 124 14.19 2.68 -7.48
C GLY A 124 13.09 1.97 -8.29
N GLU A 125 12.24 1.17 -7.67
CA GLU A 125 11.16 0.48 -8.39
C GLU A 125 10.05 1.47 -8.77
N GLU A 126 9.77 1.58 -10.06
CA GLU A 126 8.68 2.42 -10.54
C GLU A 126 7.31 1.80 -10.26
N ARG A 127 6.39 2.64 -9.79
CA ARG A 127 4.98 2.25 -9.68
C ARG A 127 4.35 2.25 -11.06
N SER A 128 3.53 1.22 -11.32
CA SER A 128 2.69 1.17 -12.52
C SER A 128 1.89 2.45 -12.70
N GLU A 129 1.68 2.88 -13.95
CA GLU A 129 0.98 4.12 -14.26
C GLU A 129 -0.43 4.14 -13.65
N LYS A 130 -1.14 3.01 -13.68
CA LYS A 130 -2.43 2.83 -13.00
C LYS A 130 -2.35 3.13 -11.50
N THR A 131 -1.31 2.67 -10.83
CA THR A 131 -1.09 2.95 -9.40
C THR A 131 -0.79 4.42 -9.17
N ARG A 132 0.05 5.03 -10.01
CA ARG A 132 0.36 6.47 -9.96
C ARG A 132 -0.90 7.32 -10.14
N LYS A 133 -1.71 7.04 -11.16
CA LYS A 133 -2.99 7.73 -11.42
C LYS A 133 -3.94 7.62 -10.23
N ARG A 134 -4.12 6.43 -9.65
CA ARG A 134 -4.96 6.22 -8.47
C ARG A 134 -4.46 7.02 -7.25
N MET A 135 -3.16 7.02 -7.01
CA MET A 135 -2.57 7.80 -5.90
C MET A 135 -2.72 9.31 -6.12
N ALA A 136 -2.55 9.78 -7.36
CA ALA A 136 -2.75 11.18 -7.73
C ALA A 136 -4.21 11.59 -7.51
N ALA A 137 -5.16 10.82 -8.02
CA ALA A 137 -6.60 11.07 -7.84
C ALA A 137 -6.99 11.13 -6.35
N LYS A 138 -6.44 10.25 -5.50
CA LYS A 138 -6.71 10.27 -4.05
C LYS A 138 -6.23 11.54 -3.35
N LYS A 139 -5.19 12.20 -3.89
CA LYS A 139 -4.57 13.41 -3.32
C LYS A 139 -5.09 14.71 -3.95
N LEU A 140 -5.59 14.64 -5.18
CA LEU A 140 -6.10 15.79 -5.91
C LEU A 140 -7.25 16.45 -5.14
N GLY A 141 -7.23 17.77 -5.04
CA GLY A 141 -8.27 18.57 -4.37
C GLY A 141 -8.26 18.53 -2.83
N LYS A 142 -7.47 17.66 -2.19
CA LYS A 142 -7.42 17.60 -0.72
C LYS A 142 -6.54 18.70 -0.15
N LYS A 143 -7.14 19.62 0.59
CA LYS A 143 -6.41 20.62 1.37
C LYS A 143 -5.61 19.92 2.47
N ARG A 144 -4.36 20.36 2.67
CA ARG A 144 -3.56 19.92 3.82
C ARG A 144 -4.17 20.51 5.09
N PRO A 145 -4.13 19.77 6.22
CA PRO A 145 -4.58 20.32 7.50
C PRO A 145 -3.75 21.55 7.88
N GLU A 146 -4.35 22.49 8.61
CA GLU A 146 -3.74 23.80 8.89
C GLU A 146 -2.42 23.66 9.64
N SER A 147 -2.35 22.76 10.63
CA SER A 147 -1.11 22.46 11.36
C SER A 147 0.07 22.06 10.46
N VAL A 148 -0.19 21.36 9.36
CA VAL A 148 0.85 21.01 8.37
C VAL A 148 1.19 22.20 7.48
N ARG A 149 0.21 23.04 7.15
CA ARG A 149 0.45 24.26 6.35
C ARG A 149 1.31 25.25 7.13
N THR A 150 1.02 25.47 8.41
CA THR A 150 1.80 26.35 9.30
C THR A 150 3.23 25.86 9.41
N LYS A 151 3.45 24.57 9.72
CA LYS A 151 4.81 23.98 9.77
C LYS A 151 5.59 24.16 8.48
N ILE A 152 4.95 23.94 7.33
CA ILE A 152 5.59 24.16 6.02
C ILE A 152 5.92 25.65 5.83
N SER A 153 5.02 26.55 6.23
CA SER A 153 5.25 28.00 6.14
C SER A 153 6.42 28.44 7.01
N GLU A 154 6.45 28.02 8.27
CA GLU A 154 7.54 28.32 9.22
C GLU A 154 8.88 27.81 8.68
N THR A 155 8.93 26.56 8.21
CA THR A 155 10.16 25.97 7.66
C THR A 155 10.68 26.71 6.42
N LYS A 156 9.78 27.26 5.60
CA LYS A 156 10.14 27.95 4.35
C LYS A 156 10.39 29.43 4.50
N THR A 157 9.87 30.05 5.56
CA THR A 157 10.01 31.49 5.78
C THR A 157 11.46 31.78 6.17
N GLY A 158 12.12 32.68 5.44
CA GLY A 158 13.52 33.05 5.68
C GLY A 158 14.56 32.08 5.09
N GLN A 159 14.15 30.99 4.43
CA GLN A 159 15.08 30.09 3.74
C GLN A 159 15.75 30.83 2.56
N LYS A 160 17.08 30.96 2.62
CA LYS A 160 17.88 31.50 1.50
C LYS A 160 18.25 30.37 0.54
N TYR A 161 18.11 30.64 -0.76
CA TYR A 161 18.60 29.75 -1.81
C TYR A 161 20.00 30.19 -2.22
N ASP A 162 20.83 29.24 -2.64
CA ASP A 162 22.14 29.52 -3.21
C ASP A 162 22.02 30.10 -4.62
N GLU A 163 23.12 30.61 -5.15
CA GLU A 163 23.17 31.24 -6.47
C GLU A 163 22.79 30.26 -7.59
N THR A 164 23.23 29.00 -7.48
CA THR A 164 22.94 27.97 -8.49
C THR A 164 21.43 27.70 -8.58
N HIS A 165 20.74 27.61 -7.44
CA HIS A 165 19.29 27.42 -7.41
C HIS A 165 18.54 28.62 -7.95
N CYS A 166 18.99 29.84 -7.63
CA CYS A 166 18.40 31.07 -8.14
C CYS A 166 18.54 31.17 -9.68
N ALA A 167 19.71 30.82 -10.22
CA ALA A 167 19.94 30.79 -11.66
C ALA A 167 19.02 29.77 -12.37
N ASN A 168 18.86 28.58 -11.79
CA ASN A 168 17.98 27.53 -12.33
C ASN A 168 16.50 27.95 -12.34
N ILE A 169 16.01 28.59 -11.28
CA ILE A 169 14.65 29.14 -11.24
C ILE A 169 14.49 30.22 -12.32
N SER A 170 15.44 31.14 -12.42
CA SER A 170 15.41 32.24 -13.38
C SER A 170 15.36 31.72 -14.81
N ALA A 171 16.25 30.80 -15.18
CA ALA A 171 16.27 30.16 -16.50
C ALA A 171 14.96 29.42 -16.80
N GLY A 172 14.42 28.71 -15.81
CA GLY A 172 13.16 27.96 -15.95
C GLY A 172 11.92 28.83 -16.17
N LEU A 173 11.93 30.08 -15.68
CA LEU A 173 10.82 31.03 -15.80
C LEU A 173 10.97 32.00 -16.98
N LYS A 174 12.20 32.29 -17.41
CA LYS A 174 12.47 33.25 -18.49
C LYS A 174 11.78 32.82 -19.78
N GLY A 175 11.03 33.74 -20.39
CA GLY A 175 10.38 33.55 -21.68
C GLY A 175 9.12 32.67 -21.69
N LYS A 176 8.69 32.09 -20.56
CA LYS A 176 7.47 31.28 -20.52
C LYS A 176 6.23 32.16 -20.29
N PRO A 177 5.33 32.30 -21.28
CA PRO A 177 4.11 33.07 -21.09
C PRO A 177 3.22 32.37 -20.06
N LYS A 178 2.63 33.16 -19.17
CA LYS A 178 1.63 32.68 -18.23
C LYS A 178 0.28 32.51 -18.93
N SER A 179 -0.53 31.54 -18.48
CA SER A 179 -1.85 31.31 -19.07
C SER A 179 -2.75 32.55 -18.97
N ALA A 180 -3.66 32.71 -19.93
CA ALA A 180 -4.61 33.82 -19.97
C ALA A 180 -5.43 33.92 -18.67
N GLU A 181 -5.91 32.79 -18.15
CA GLU A 181 -6.64 32.72 -16.88
C GLU A 181 -5.79 33.22 -15.70
N SER A 182 -4.51 32.84 -15.63
CA SER A 182 -3.60 33.28 -14.57
C SER A 182 -3.31 34.78 -14.64
N ASN A 183 -3.18 35.33 -15.86
CA ASN A 183 -2.98 36.75 -16.06
C ASN A 183 -4.24 37.55 -15.71
N ALA A 184 -5.43 37.07 -16.07
CA ALA A 184 -6.70 37.69 -15.69
C ALA A 184 -6.87 37.75 -14.16
N LYS A 185 -6.59 36.65 -13.44
CA LYS A 185 -6.63 36.63 -11.97
C LYS A 185 -5.65 37.62 -11.34
N ARG A 186 -4.44 37.74 -11.89
CA ARG A 186 -3.44 38.71 -11.40
C ARG A 186 -3.83 40.15 -11.70
N ALA A 187 -4.39 40.43 -12.87
CA ALA A 187 -4.89 41.76 -13.21
C ALA A 187 -6.04 42.17 -12.26
N ALA A 188 -6.98 41.27 -11.99
CA ALA A 188 -8.06 41.52 -11.03
C ALA A 188 -7.53 41.79 -9.61
N ALA A 189 -6.60 40.95 -9.13
CA ALA A 189 -5.98 41.13 -7.81
C ALA A 189 -5.18 42.45 -7.71
N ALA A 190 -4.45 42.82 -8.76
CA ALA A 190 -3.73 44.08 -8.82
C ALA A 190 -4.68 45.27 -8.76
N LYS A 191 -5.78 45.25 -9.54
CA LYS A 191 -6.81 46.29 -9.50
C LYS A 191 -7.41 46.45 -8.09
N ALA A 192 -7.77 45.35 -7.45
CA ALA A 192 -8.30 45.37 -6.09
C ALA A 192 -7.29 45.95 -5.08
N ARG A 193 -6.02 45.55 -5.16
CA ARG A 193 -4.95 46.10 -4.32
C ARG A 193 -4.79 47.61 -4.50
N TRP A 194 -4.81 48.09 -5.75
CA TRP A 194 -4.67 49.53 -6.03
C TRP A 194 -5.91 50.33 -5.61
N ALA A 195 -7.11 49.78 -5.72
CA ALA A 195 -8.33 50.40 -5.21
C ALA A 195 -8.27 50.58 -3.68
N ALA A 196 -7.96 49.51 -2.94
CA ALA A 196 -7.82 49.56 -1.49
C ALA A 196 -6.73 50.54 -1.03
N ALA A 197 -5.60 50.60 -1.76
CA ALA A 197 -4.54 51.56 -1.47
C ALA A 197 -4.98 53.02 -1.69
N ARG A 198 -5.84 53.30 -2.68
CA ARG A 198 -6.40 54.64 -2.91
C ARG A 198 -7.37 55.02 -1.80
N GLU A 199 -8.26 54.12 -1.41
CA GLU A 199 -9.23 54.33 -0.31
C GLU A 199 -8.53 54.59 1.03
N ALA A 200 -7.47 53.83 1.34
CA ALA A 200 -6.66 54.07 2.54
C ALA A 200 -5.94 55.43 2.51
N LYS A 201 -5.50 55.87 1.32
CA LYS A 201 -4.88 57.19 1.14
C LYS A 201 -5.88 58.33 1.27
N THR A 202 -7.12 58.15 0.81
CA THR A 202 -8.18 59.14 1.00
C THR A 202 -8.63 59.23 2.46
N PHE A 203 -8.65 58.10 3.19
CA PHE A 203 -8.98 58.10 4.62
C PHE A 203 -7.92 58.84 5.45
N THR A 204 -6.64 58.56 5.21
CA THR A 204 -5.52 59.24 5.90
C THR A 204 -5.41 60.73 5.58
N GLN A 205 -5.78 61.17 4.36
CA GLN A 205 -5.84 62.60 4.03
C GLN A 205 -7.02 63.32 4.69
N SER A 206 -8.14 62.63 4.93
CA SER A 206 -9.30 63.20 5.62
C SER A 206 -9.13 63.34 7.14
N GLU A 207 -8.26 62.52 7.75
CA GLU A 207 -7.86 62.65 9.17
C GLU A 207 -6.80 63.75 9.39
N ALA A 208 -5.93 64.00 8.41
CA ALA A 208 -4.89 65.04 8.52
C ALA A 208 -5.40 66.48 8.35
N HIS A 209 -6.66 66.67 7.95
CA HIS A 209 -7.30 67.97 7.74
C HIS A 209 -8.42 68.30 8.75
N LYS A 210 -8.49 67.55 9.86
CA LYS A 210 -9.26 67.92 11.06
C LYS A 210 -8.33 68.47 12.13
#